data_AF-A0A3B9H000-F1
#
_entry.id   AF-A0A3B9H000-F1
#
_cell.length_a   1.000
_cell.length_b   1.000
_cell.length_c   1.000
_cell.angle_alpha   90.00
_cell.angle_beta   90.00
_cell.angle_gamma   90.00
#
_symmetry.space_group_name_H-M   'P 1'
#
loop_
_entity.id
_entity.type
_entity.pdbx_description
1 polymer ?
#
loop_
_entity_poly.entity_id
_entity_poly.type
_entity_poly.pdbx_seq_one_letter_code
_entity_poly.pdbx_strand_id
1 'polypeptide(L)'
;MLGKSAFQLFAKPTSLRERNLDKSHADEATSICTEWLTRHANQRELAERWDKLEAFLMREHNLFELDEHERSIIFEATPLEIIDRRIDELHALNNKLLLQVSESKATTTHGLTSKLLVALALAHPDENRDVHLLLRSVVNDIDPNALADEDRRLW
;
A
#
# COMPACT_ATOMS: atom_id res chain seq x y z
N MET A 1 -40.17 -13.85 -59.29
CA MET A 1 -39.42 -12.59 -59.03
C MET A 1 -38.81 -12.72 -57.64
N LEU A 2 -37.59 -13.22 -57.50
CA LEU A 2 -36.30 -12.49 -57.48
C LEU A 2 -36.21 -11.44 -56.35
N GLY A 3 -35.34 -11.72 -55.37
CA GLY A 3 -34.95 -10.80 -54.31
C GLY A 3 -34.07 -11.46 -53.23
N LYS A 4 -32.86 -11.90 -53.61
CA LYS A 4 -31.75 -12.25 -52.70
C LYS A 4 -31.05 -10.96 -52.24
N SER A 5 -30.63 -10.89 -50.97
CA SER A 5 -29.33 -10.43 -50.45
C SER A 5 -29.48 -10.03 -48.97
N ALA A 6 -28.87 -10.72 -48.01
CA ALA A 6 -27.44 -10.71 -47.70
C ALA A 6 -26.96 -9.34 -47.18
N PHE A 7 -27.04 -9.16 -45.86
CA PHE A 7 -26.07 -8.38 -45.08
C PHE A 7 -25.86 -9.09 -43.73
N GLN A 8 -25.19 -10.26 -43.79
CA GLN A 8 -24.18 -10.54 -42.79
C GLN A 8 -23.06 -9.55 -43.08
N LEU A 9 -22.64 -8.75 -42.08
CA LEU A 9 -21.26 -8.29 -41.90
C LEU A 9 -21.17 -7.29 -40.74
N PHE A 10 -20.23 -7.57 -39.84
CA PHE A 10 -19.68 -6.76 -38.74
C PHE A 10 -20.58 -6.64 -37.50
N ALA A 11 -20.19 -7.06 -36.30
CA ALA A 11 -18.85 -7.19 -35.74
C ALA A 11 -18.65 -8.56 -35.07
N LYS A 12 -17.48 -9.17 -35.29
CA LYS A 12 -16.94 -10.17 -34.36
C LYS A 12 -16.95 -9.53 -32.97
N PRO A 13 -17.42 -10.20 -31.90
CA PRO A 13 -17.02 -9.76 -30.58
C PRO A 13 -15.51 -9.76 -30.60
N THR A 14 -14.92 -8.58 -30.38
CA THR A 14 -13.52 -8.48 -30.01
C THR A 14 -13.37 -9.44 -28.85
N SER A 15 -12.83 -10.62 -29.12
CA SER A 15 -12.35 -11.54 -28.10
C SER A 15 -11.48 -10.66 -27.23
N LEU A 16 -12.02 -10.28 -26.06
CA LEU A 16 -11.23 -9.80 -24.95
C LEU A 16 -10.24 -10.92 -24.78
N ARG A 17 -9.04 -10.68 -25.30
CA ARG A 17 -7.93 -11.60 -25.26
C ARG A 17 -7.86 -11.99 -23.80
N GLU A 18 -8.31 -13.19 -23.48
CA GLU A 18 -8.14 -13.82 -22.19
C GLU A 18 -6.63 -13.83 -22.01
N ARG A 19 -6.11 -12.74 -21.43
CA ARG A 19 -4.74 -12.69 -20.97
C ARG A 19 -4.79 -13.69 -19.85
N ASN A 20 -4.37 -14.91 -20.16
CA ASN A 20 -4.10 -15.94 -19.20
C ASN A 20 -3.13 -15.33 -18.18
N LEU A 21 -3.68 -14.76 -17.11
CA LEU A 21 -2.99 -14.19 -15.95
C LEU A 21 -2.31 -15.30 -15.11
N ASP A 22 -2.46 -16.54 -15.57
CA ASP A 22 -1.99 -17.81 -15.00
C ASP A 22 -0.52 -18.13 -15.36
N LYS A 23 0.21 -17.18 -15.98
CA LYS A 23 1.61 -17.42 -16.35
C LYS A 23 2.55 -17.08 -15.19
N SER A 24 3.27 -18.11 -14.74
CA SER A 24 4.39 -18.15 -13.77
C SER A 24 5.61 -17.24 -14.10
N HIS A 25 5.47 -16.18 -14.89
CA HIS A 25 6.57 -15.25 -15.09
C HIS A 25 6.65 -14.30 -13.90
N ALA A 26 7.86 -14.01 -13.41
CA ALA A 26 8.06 -12.99 -12.39
C ALA A 26 7.47 -11.68 -12.89
N ASP A 27 6.43 -11.20 -12.20
CA ASP A 27 5.71 -9.98 -12.54
C ASP A 27 6.44 -8.80 -11.89
N GLU A 28 7.01 -7.92 -12.70
CA GLU A 28 7.74 -6.73 -12.24
C GLU A 28 6.90 -5.89 -11.27
N ALA A 29 5.59 -5.81 -11.49
CA ALA A 29 4.68 -5.11 -10.60
C ALA A 29 4.67 -5.74 -9.19
N THR A 30 4.78 -7.08 -9.08
CA THR A 30 4.83 -7.77 -7.79
C THR A 30 6.07 -7.35 -6.99
N SER A 31 7.24 -7.30 -7.63
CA SER A 31 8.49 -6.94 -6.96
C SER A 31 8.43 -5.51 -6.41
N ILE A 32 7.99 -4.55 -7.24
CA ILE A 32 7.91 -3.14 -6.85
C ILE A 32 6.88 -2.95 -5.72
N CYS A 33 5.73 -3.61 -5.81
CA CYS A 33 4.70 -3.55 -4.76
C CYS A 33 5.18 -4.19 -3.45
N THR A 34 5.93 -5.30 -3.52
CA THR A 34 6.46 -5.98 -2.32
C THR A 34 7.47 -5.09 -1.59
N GLU A 35 8.35 -4.42 -2.34
CA GLU A 35 9.30 -3.44 -1.80
C GLU A 35 8.57 -2.27 -1.14
N TRP A 36 7.50 -1.77 -1.78
CA TRP A 36 6.67 -0.70 -1.23
C TRP A 36 5.98 -1.13 0.06
N LEU A 37 5.30 -2.27 0.08
CA LEU A 37 4.57 -2.78 1.24
C LEU A 37 5.51 -3.02 2.42
N THR A 38 6.70 -3.58 2.16
CA THR A 38 7.70 -3.82 3.21
C THR A 38 8.17 -2.50 3.83
N ARG A 39 8.46 -1.47 3.00
CA ARG A 39 8.87 -0.17 3.52
C ARG A 39 7.75 0.55 4.25
N HIS A 40 6.52 0.44 3.76
CA HIS A 40 5.33 1.00 4.40
C HIS A 40 5.10 0.39 5.78
N ALA A 41 5.21 -0.94 5.91
CA ALA A 41 5.14 -1.62 7.20
C ALA A 41 6.21 -1.11 8.18
N ASN A 42 7.47 -0.99 7.73
CA ASN A 42 8.55 -0.43 8.55
C ASN A 42 8.27 1.02 9.00
N GLN A 43 7.68 1.84 8.12
CA GLN A 43 7.30 3.21 8.45
C GLN A 43 6.22 3.24 9.54
N ARG A 44 5.23 2.34 9.45
CA ARG A 44 4.19 2.20 10.49
C ARG A 44 4.75 1.73 11.83
N GLU A 45 5.61 0.72 11.84
CA GLU A 45 6.26 0.24 13.07
C GLU A 45 7.05 1.36 13.77
N LEU A 46 7.70 2.22 12.99
CA LEU A 46 8.39 3.39 13.51
C LEU A 46 7.42 4.43 14.08
N ALA A 47 6.30 4.71 13.40
CA ALA A 47 5.27 5.61 13.91
C ALA A 47 4.67 5.11 15.23
N GLU A 48 4.32 3.82 15.32
CA GLU A 48 3.82 3.22 16.56
C GLU A 48 4.85 3.27 17.70
N ARG A 49 6.14 3.11 17.37
CA ARG A 49 7.21 3.25 18.35
C ARG A 49 7.36 4.70 18.80
N TRP A 50 7.22 5.65 17.89
CA TRP A 50 7.22 7.07 18.17
C TRP A 50 6.09 7.42 19.14
N ASP A 51 4.85 7.01 18.84
CA ASP A 51 3.67 7.26 19.67
C ASP A 51 3.85 6.71 21.10
N LYS A 52 4.38 5.50 21.23
CA LYS A 52 4.67 4.87 22.53
C LYS A 52 5.71 5.65 23.32
N LEU A 53 6.76 6.13 22.66
CA LEU A 53 7.83 6.89 23.29
C LEU A 53 7.35 8.29 23.68
N GLU A 54 6.60 8.97 22.82
CA GLU A 54 5.98 10.27 23.12
C GLU A 54 5.07 10.12 24.34
N ALA A 55 4.17 9.15 24.35
CA ALA A 55 3.26 8.91 25.46
C ALA A 55 3.98 8.56 26.77
N PHE A 56 5.15 7.93 26.72
CA PHE A 56 6.00 7.68 27.88
C PHE A 56 6.63 8.98 28.40
N LEU A 57 7.25 9.76 27.51
CA LEU A 57 7.91 11.02 27.86
C LEU A 57 6.91 12.06 28.38
N MET A 58 5.70 12.10 27.83
CA MET A 58 4.61 12.92 28.36
C MET A 58 4.29 12.60 29.82
N ARG A 59 4.27 11.31 30.18
CA ARG A 59 3.89 10.85 31.53
C ARG A 59 5.01 11.04 32.55
N GLU A 60 6.24 10.70 32.18
CA GLU A 60 7.36 10.65 33.12
C GLU A 60 8.12 11.98 33.20
N HIS A 61 8.08 12.80 32.14
CA HIS A 61 8.90 14.00 32.03
C HIS A 61 8.09 15.27 31.74
N ASN A 62 6.76 15.22 31.72
CA ASN A 62 5.90 16.35 31.34
C ASN A 62 6.39 17.03 30.05
N LEU A 63 6.71 16.25 29.01
CA LEU A 63 7.42 16.70 27.82
C LEU A 63 6.94 18.04 27.23
N PHE A 64 5.64 18.34 27.30
CA PHE A 64 5.03 19.57 26.76
C PHE A 64 5.12 20.80 27.67
N GLU A 65 5.51 20.63 28.94
CA GLU A 65 5.73 21.73 29.89
C GLU A 65 7.19 22.20 29.88
N LEU A 66 8.07 21.48 29.18
CA LEU A 66 9.50 21.76 29.14
C LEU A 66 9.88 22.75 28.04
N ASP A 67 10.78 23.67 28.37
CA ASP A 67 11.38 24.55 27.36
C ASP A 67 12.38 23.79 26.46
N GLU A 68 12.90 24.46 25.44
CA GLU A 68 13.81 23.84 24.46
C GLU A 68 15.16 23.44 25.08
N HIS A 69 15.61 24.15 26.13
CA HIS A 69 16.82 23.81 26.86
C HIS A 69 16.60 22.60 27.76
N GLU A 70 15.49 22.53 28.47
CA GLU A 70 15.09 21.41 29.32
C GLU A 70 14.88 20.13 28.51
N ARG A 71 14.27 20.23 27.32
CA ARG A 71 14.15 19.09 26.38
C ARG A 71 15.49 18.61 25.86
N SER A 72 16.43 19.52 25.59
CA SER A 72 17.78 19.15 25.11
C SER A 72 18.61 18.36 26.14
N ILE A 73 18.21 18.39 27.41
CA ILE A 73 18.85 17.66 28.51
C ILE A 73 18.25 16.26 28.69
N ILE A 74 17.04 16.02 28.18
CA ILE A 74 16.41 14.69 28.17
C ILE A 74 17.01 13.87 27.03
N PHE A 75 17.99 13.05 27.37
CA PHE A 75 18.62 12.12 26.43
C PHE A 75 17.58 11.20 25.76
N GLU A 76 16.52 10.86 26.49
CA GLU A 76 15.40 10.03 26.08
C GLU A 76 14.51 10.66 24.99
N ALA A 77 14.64 11.95 24.68
CA ALA A 77 13.96 12.62 23.57
C ALA A 77 14.72 12.52 22.24
N THR A 78 16.04 12.29 22.27
CA THR A 78 16.88 12.10 21.06
C THR A 78 16.37 10.95 20.15
N PRO A 79 15.88 9.82 20.68
CA PRO A 79 15.28 8.78 19.86
C PRO A 79 14.01 9.22 19.10
N LEU A 80 13.21 10.19 19.58
CA LEU A 80 12.04 10.70 18.85
C LEU A 80 12.49 11.36 17.54
N GLU A 81 13.44 12.30 17.61
CA GLU A 81 13.95 13.01 16.43
C GLU A 81 14.60 12.06 15.41
N ILE A 82 15.27 11.01 15.88
CA ILE A 82 15.87 9.98 15.01
C ILE A 82 14.76 9.18 14.31
N ILE A 83 13.70 8.81 15.03
CA ILE A 83 12.56 8.08 14.47
C ILE A 83 11.83 8.97 13.46
N ASP A 84 11.55 10.24 13.78
CA ASP A 84 10.91 11.20 12.88
C ASP A 84 11.66 11.35 11.57
N ARG A 85 12.96 11.64 11.63
CA ARG A 85 13.80 11.74 10.44
C ARG A 85 13.74 10.48 9.59
N ARG A 86 13.71 9.31 10.24
CA ARG A 86 13.63 8.03 9.53
C ARG A 86 12.27 7.80 8.88
N ILE A 87 11.18 8.20 9.53
CA ILE A 87 9.83 8.17 8.97
C ILE A 87 9.78 9.07 7.74
N ASP A 88 10.30 10.29 7.82
CA ASP A 88 10.34 11.24 6.69
C ASP A 88 11.13 10.69 5.49
N GLU A 89 12.30 10.11 5.74
CA GLU A 89 13.11 9.46 4.71
C GLU A 89 12.35 8.32 4.02
N LEU A 90 11.72 7.44 4.80
CA LEU A 90 10.94 6.31 4.28
C LEU A 90 9.73 6.79 3.49
N HIS A 91 9.03 7.82 3.97
CA HIS A 91 7.90 8.42 3.29
C HIS A 91 8.31 9.01 1.93
N ALA A 92 9.42 9.75 1.88
CA ALA A 92 9.96 10.30 0.63
C ALA A 92 10.36 9.21 -0.38
N LEU A 93 10.94 8.10 0.10
CA LEU A 93 11.28 6.95 -0.74
C LEU A 93 10.02 6.21 -1.24
N ASN A 94 9.04 6.01 -0.36
CA ASN A 94 7.77 5.36 -0.70
C ASN A 94 6.97 6.16 -1.72
N ASN A 95 6.99 7.49 -1.66
CA ASN A 95 6.34 8.34 -2.66
C ASN A 95 6.97 8.18 -4.06
N LYS A 96 8.30 8.05 -4.14
CA LYS A 96 8.98 7.75 -5.42
C LYS A 96 8.62 6.36 -5.94
N LEU A 97 8.59 5.38 -5.05
CA LEU A 97 8.28 3.99 -5.41
C LEU A 97 6.80 3.83 -5.78
N LEU A 98 5.89 4.60 -5.18
CA LEU A 98 4.47 4.61 -5.51
C LEU A 98 4.21 5.04 -6.96
N LEU A 99 4.99 6.00 -7.47
CA LEU A 99 4.93 6.36 -8.89
C LEU A 99 5.27 5.15 -9.77
N GLN A 100 6.32 4.41 -9.43
CA GLN A 100 6.71 3.19 -10.15
C GLN A 100 5.64 2.09 -10.04
N VAL A 101 5.02 1.93 -8.86
CA VAL A 101 3.87 1.05 -8.69
C VAL A 101 2.78 1.45 -9.68
N SER A 102 2.41 2.74 -9.75
CA SER A 102 1.35 3.21 -10.63
C SER A 102 1.63 2.91 -12.11
N GLU A 103 2.87 3.14 -12.56
CA GLU A 103 3.32 2.93 -13.94
C GLU A 103 3.54 1.45 -14.31
N SER A 104 3.83 0.60 -13.31
CA SER A 104 4.06 -0.82 -13.52
C SER A 104 2.84 -1.52 -14.11
N LYS A 105 3.06 -2.49 -15.01
CA LYS A 105 1.99 -3.25 -15.64
C LYS A 105 1.90 -4.64 -15.03
N ALA A 106 0.88 -4.87 -14.22
CA ALA A 106 0.55 -6.23 -13.78
C ALA A 106 0.19 -7.10 -14.99
N THR A 107 0.83 -8.26 -15.09
CA THR A 107 0.62 -9.26 -16.15
C THR A 107 0.08 -10.58 -15.61
N THR A 108 -0.02 -10.68 -14.28
CA THR A 108 -0.51 -11.83 -13.53
C THR A 108 -1.58 -11.40 -12.53
N THR A 109 -2.38 -12.35 -12.06
CA THR A 109 -3.36 -12.11 -10.99
C THR A 109 -2.64 -11.66 -9.73
N HIS A 110 -1.51 -12.29 -9.41
CA HIS A 110 -0.69 -11.94 -8.26
C HIS A 110 -0.21 -10.48 -8.32
N GLY A 111 0.31 -10.03 -9.47
CA GLY A 111 0.71 -8.63 -9.64
C GLY A 111 -0.45 -7.65 -9.52
N LEU A 112 -1.67 -8.02 -9.97
CA LEU A 112 -2.86 -7.21 -9.77
C LEU A 112 -3.22 -7.10 -8.28
N THR A 113 -3.22 -8.24 -7.58
CA THR A 113 -3.43 -8.31 -6.14
C THR A 113 -2.40 -7.45 -5.39
N SER A 114 -1.12 -7.52 -5.73
CA SER A 114 -0.08 -6.70 -5.08
C SER A 114 -0.32 -5.19 -5.26
N LYS A 115 -0.76 -4.74 -6.45
CA LYS A 115 -1.10 -3.32 -6.66
C LYS A 115 -2.32 -2.91 -5.82
N LEU A 116 -3.31 -3.78 -5.70
CA LEU A 116 -4.50 -3.53 -4.87
C LEU A 116 -4.16 -3.50 -3.37
N LEU A 117 -3.22 -4.33 -2.92
CA LEU A 117 -2.72 -4.29 -1.54
C LEU A 117 -2.01 -2.96 -1.22
N VAL A 118 -1.20 -2.43 -2.15
CA VAL A 118 -0.63 -1.08 -2.02
C VAL A 118 -1.73 -0.03 -1.89
N ALA A 119 -2.76 -0.09 -2.76
CA ALA A 119 -3.89 0.84 -2.69
C ALA A 119 -4.68 0.70 -1.36
N LEU A 120 -4.85 -0.53 -0.87
CA LEU A 120 -5.53 -0.81 0.39
C LEU A 120 -4.77 -0.22 1.58
N ALA A 121 -3.43 -0.33 1.58
CA ALA A 121 -2.59 0.27 2.61
C ALA A 121 -2.64 1.81 2.60
N LEU A 122 -2.76 2.42 1.42
CA LEU A 122 -2.93 3.88 1.27
C LEU A 122 -4.32 4.38 1.69
N ALA A 123 -5.36 3.56 1.49
CA ALA A 123 -6.72 3.88 1.92
C ALA A 123 -6.92 3.47 3.39
N HIS A 124 -6.31 4.21 4.32
CA HIS A 124 -6.45 3.92 5.75
C HIS A 124 -7.93 3.97 6.16
N PRO A 125 -8.44 3.00 6.95
CA PRO A 125 -9.87 2.94 7.27
C PRO A 125 -10.37 4.16 8.06
N ASP A 126 -9.50 4.80 8.84
CA ASP A 126 -9.85 6.00 9.60
C ASP A 126 -10.00 7.24 8.72
N GLU A 127 -9.38 7.23 7.53
CA GLU A 127 -9.44 8.34 6.57
C GLU A 127 -10.52 8.11 5.50
N ASN A 128 -10.65 6.87 5.01
CA ASN A 128 -11.59 6.52 3.95
C ASN A 128 -12.07 5.07 4.04
N ARG A 129 -12.93 4.80 5.03
CA ARG A 129 -13.48 3.48 5.31
C ARG A 129 -14.15 2.80 4.12
N ASP A 130 -14.94 3.53 3.33
CA ASP A 130 -15.71 2.94 2.22
C ASP A 130 -14.78 2.45 1.10
N VAL A 131 -13.75 3.24 0.75
CA VAL A 131 -12.73 2.83 -0.22
C VAL A 131 -11.91 1.66 0.31
N HIS A 132 -11.53 1.70 1.59
CA HIS A 132 -10.81 0.59 2.23
C HIS A 132 -11.60 -0.73 2.13
N LEU A 133 -12.88 -0.72 2.52
CA LEU A 133 -13.74 -1.90 2.48
C LEU A 133 -13.96 -2.42 1.06
N LEU A 134 -14.12 -1.52 0.08
CA LEU A 134 -14.25 -1.89 -1.32
C LEU A 134 -12.97 -2.57 -1.84
N LEU A 135 -11.80 -1.99 -1.59
CA LEU A 135 -10.51 -2.58 -1.99
C LEU A 135 -10.29 -3.94 -1.31
N ARG A 136 -10.60 -4.05 -0.02
CA ARG A 136 -10.53 -5.32 0.73
C ARG A 136 -11.44 -6.40 0.11
N SER A 137 -12.65 -6.02 -0.29
CA SER A 137 -13.58 -6.92 -0.99
C SER A 137 -13.01 -7.40 -2.32
N VAL A 138 -12.51 -6.48 -3.15
CA VAL A 138 -11.94 -6.82 -4.47
C VAL A 138 -10.73 -7.74 -4.34
N VAL A 139 -9.85 -7.51 -3.35
CA VAL A 139 -8.72 -8.41 -3.08
C VAL A 139 -9.20 -9.82 -2.73
N ASN A 140 -10.20 -9.94 -1.84
CA ASN A 140 -10.78 -11.24 -1.47
C ASN A 140 -11.45 -11.97 -2.64
N ASP A 141 -12.10 -11.24 -3.55
CA ASP A 141 -12.73 -11.82 -4.74
C ASP A 141 -11.69 -12.43 -5.70
N ILE A 142 -10.47 -11.89 -5.71
CA ILE A 142 -9.37 -12.34 -6.56
C ILE A 142 -8.56 -13.47 -5.90
N ASP A 143 -8.16 -13.26 -4.64
CA ASP A 143 -7.38 -14.21 -3.85
C ASP A 143 -7.82 -14.15 -2.38
N PRO A 144 -8.68 -15.09 -1.93
CA PRO A 144 -9.19 -15.13 -0.55
C PRO A 144 -8.09 -15.29 0.52
N ASN A 145 -6.88 -15.74 0.14
CA ASN A 145 -5.79 -15.94 1.09
C ASN A 145 -4.85 -14.73 1.18
N ALA A 146 -4.94 -13.77 0.25
CA ALA A 146 -4.01 -12.64 0.17
C ALA A 146 -4.06 -11.74 1.43
N LEU A 147 -5.22 -11.59 2.07
CA LEU A 147 -5.35 -10.77 3.27
C LEU A 147 -4.87 -11.46 4.55
N ALA A 148 -4.81 -12.80 4.57
CA ALA A 148 -4.37 -13.53 5.75
C ALA A 148 -2.88 -13.32 6.07
N ASP A 149 -2.07 -13.06 5.04
CA ASP A 149 -0.65 -12.70 5.16
C ASP A 149 -0.43 -11.21 5.45
N GLU A 150 -1.37 -10.34 5.05
CA GLU A 150 -1.28 -8.88 5.20
C GLU A 150 -1.85 -8.35 6.52
N ASP A 151 -2.88 -8.98 7.11
CA ASP A 151 -3.38 -8.61 8.46
C ASP A 151 -2.29 -8.84 9.54
N ARG A 152 -1.15 -9.46 9.22
CA ARG A 152 0.06 -9.54 10.07
C ARG A 152 1.13 -8.47 9.78
N ARG A 153 1.02 -7.75 8.66
CA ARG A 153 2.01 -6.78 8.15
C ARG A 153 1.51 -5.34 8.19
N LEU A 154 0.20 -5.15 8.21
CA LEU A 154 -0.45 -3.84 8.16
C LEU A 154 -1.06 -3.39 9.50
N TRP A 155 -1.04 -4.24 10.53
CA TRP A 155 -1.55 -3.97 11.88
C TRP A 155 -0.58 -4.42 12.97
#